data_AF-A0A7Z9GX58-F1
#
_entry.id   AF-A0A7Z9GX58-F1
#
_cell.length_a   1.000
_cell.length_b   1.000
_cell.length_c   1.000
_cell.angle_alpha   90.00
_cell.angle_beta   90.00
_cell.angle_gamma   90.00
#
_symmetry.space_group_name_H-M   'P 1'
#
loop_
_entity.id
_entity.type
_entity.pdbx_description
1 polymer ?
#
loop_
_entity_poly.entity_id
_entity_poly.type
_entity_poly.pdbx_seq_one_letter_code
_entity_poly.pdbx_strand_id
1 'polypeptide(L)'
;MYDSHTNSDDIDHLLLNARLRDELEPFLDESIDLVNVGHMSTPKENEFLASMLAWERAPVLPISQWFKPELILPHPDMLNDVQLHRLLWETIVELYEERIVLEFTDHLSDHELYCLLYRDILPSPEKRINLPRNYLHWHCLDINEQPDIWLRYYATHDERQEWQTEFPGPLPDAEAPPCPRVMPCRPQ
;
A
#
# COMPACT_ATOMS: atom_id res chain seq x y z
N MET A 1 -17.46 -46.83 -8.24
CA MET A 1 -17.93 -45.55 -8.79
C MET A 1 -16.86 -44.53 -8.46
N TYR A 2 -16.02 -44.18 -9.44
CA TYR A 2 -14.79 -43.39 -9.24
C TYR A 2 -14.91 -42.03 -9.94
N ASP A 3 -14.66 -40.96 -9.18
CA ASP A 3 -14.07 -39.65 -9.52
C ASP A 3 -14.17 -39.12 -10.96
N SER A 4 -15.39 -38.85 -11.45
CA SER A 4 -15.57 -38.02 -12.64
C SER A 4 -15.50 -36.50 -12.35
N HIS A 5 -15.73 -36.07 -11.10
CA HIS A 5 -15.68 -34.65 -10.73
C HIS A 5 -14.25 -34.16 -10.50
N THR A 6 -13.41 -34.95 -9.81
CA THR A 6 -12.01 -34.61 -9.50
C THR A 6 -11.17 -34.37 -10.75
N ASN A 7 -11.42 -35.14 -11.81
CA ASN A 7 -10.70 -35.01 -13.08
C ASN A 7 -11.14 -33.78 -13.90
N SER A 8 -12.37 -33.30 -13.71
CA SER A 8 -12.86 -32.09 -14.38
C SER A 8 -12.23 -30.83 -13.79
N ASP A 9 -12.19 -30.75 -12.45
CA ASP A 9 -11.60 -29.60 -11.74
C ASP A 9 -10.10 -29.48 -12.02
N ASP A 10 -9.38 -30.60 -12.10
CA ASP A 10 -7.96 -30.62 -12.47
C ASP A 10 -7.72 -30.12 -13.90
N ILE A 11 -8.58 -30.50 -14.85
CA ILE A 11 -8.51 -30.01 -16.24
C ILE A 11 -8.80 -28.50 -16.29
N ASP A 12 -9.81 -28.02 -15.57
CA ASP A 12 -10.15 -26.60 -15.52
C ASP A 12 -9.02 -25.75 -14.94
N HIS A 13 -8.34 -26.25 -13.90
CA HIS A 13 -7.16 -25.59 -13.35
C HIS A 13 -5.99 -25.55 -14.35
N LEU A 14 -5.76 -26.61 -15.13
CA LEU A 14 -4.72 -26.62 -16.17
C LEU A 14 -5.05 -25.67 -17.33
N LEU A 15 -6.32 -25.60 -17.75
CA LEU A 15 -6.76 -24.67 -18.80
C LEU A 15 -6.64 -23.22 -18.35
N LEU A 16 -7.02 -22.91 -17.11
CA LEU A 16 -6.84 -21.60 -16.52
C LEU A 16 -5.35 -21.23 -16.45
N ASN A 17 -4.50 -22.18 -16.07
CA ASN A 17 -3.06 -21.99 -16.00
C ASN A 17 -2.45 -21.60 -17.35
N ALA A 18 -2.73 -22.40 -18.38
CA ALA A 18 -2.25 -22.15 -19.73
C ALA A 18 -2.66 -20.74 -20.21
N ARG A 19 -3.94 -20.37 -20.04
CA ARG A 19 -4.43 -19.04 -20.39
C ARG A 19 -3.70 -17.92 -19.65
N LEU A 20 -3.51 -18.05 -18.33
CA LEU A 20 -2.82 -17.01 -17.54
C LEU A 20 -1.37 -16.83 -18.00
N ARG A 21 -0.69 -17.92 -18.34
CA ARG A 21 0.68 -17.89 -18.88
C ARG A 21 0.74 -17.20 -20.25
N ASP A 22 -0.16 -17.55 -21.17
CA ASP A 22 -0.26 -16.91 -22.48
C ASP A 22 -0.53 -15.40 -22.34
N GLU A 23 -1.41 -15.00 -21.42
CA GLU A 23 -1.71 -13.59 -21.16
C GLU A 23 -0.56 -12.82 -20.50
N LEU A 24 0.33 -13.53 -19.80
CA LEU A 24 1.52 -12.96 -19.17
C LEU A 24 2.70 -12.86 -20.12
N GLU A 25 2.79 -13.72 -21.15
CA GLU A 25 3.89 -13.79 -22.12
C GLU A 25 4.42 -12.41 -22.59
N PRO A 26 3.59 -11.39 -22.90
CA PRO A 26 4.08 -10.08 -23.34
C PRO A 26 4.82 -9.27 -22.25
N PHE A 27 4.63 -9.63 -20.98
CA PHE A 27 5.19 -8.94 -19.81
C PHE A 27 6.38 -9.70 -19.21
N LEU A 28 6.63 -10.94 -19.64
CA LEU A 28 7.72 -11.77 -19.13
C LEU A 28 9.03 -11.43 -19.85
N ASP A 29 10.01 -10.91 -19.12
CA ASP A 29 11.42 -10.94 -19.52
C ASP A 29 12.07 -12.27 -19.07
N GLU A 30 13.28 -12.58 -19.57
CA GLU A 30 14.08 -13.79 -19.22
C GLU A 30 14.31 -13.99 -17.70
N SER A 31 13.96 -13.01 -16.86
CA SER A 31 14.11 -13.00 -15.41
C SER A 31 12.98 -13.72 -14.63
N ILE A 32 11.84 -14.05 -15.24
CA ILE A 32 10.72 -14.74 -14.56
C ILE A 32 10.81 -16.28 -14.65
N ASP A 33 11.69 -16.82 -15.48
CA ASP A 33 12.05 -18.26 -15.47
C ASP A 33 12.60 -18.71 -14.10
N LEU A 34 12.96 -17.76 -13.22
CA LEU A 34 13.40 -17.96 -11.84
C LEU A 34 12.27 -18.20 -10.83
N VAL A 35 11.01 -17.89 -11.16
CA VAL A 35 9.89 -18.30 -10.32
C VAL A 35 9.81 -19.81 -10.46
N ASN A 36 10.33 -20.54 -9.49
CA ASN A 36 10.44 -21.98 -9.51
C ASN A 36 9.05 -22.61 -9.38
N VAL A 37 8.30 -22.60 -10.50
CA VAL A 37 6.90 -23.04 -10.59
C VAL A 37 6.76 -24.55 -10.36
N GLY A 38 7.88 -25.30 -10.32
CA GLY A 38 7.90 -26.74 -10.08
C GLY A 38 7.50 -27.19 -8.67
N HIS A 39 7.27 -26.28 -7.71
CA HIS A 39 6.99 -26.62 -6.31
C HIS A 39 5.58 -26.29 -5.81
N MET A 40 4.69 -25.74 -6.64
CA MET A 40 3.31 -25.39 -6.24
C MET A 40 2.26 -26.24 -6.96
N SER A 41 1.08 -26.39 -6.37
CA SER A 41 -0.07 -27.00 -7.05
C SER A 41 -0.65 -26.02 -8.07
N THR A 42 -1.21 -26.53 -9.17
CA THR A 42 -1.82 -25.72 -10.25
C THR A 42 -2.82 -24.66 -9.75
N PRO A 43 -3.69 -24.93 -8.75
CA PRO A 43 -4.58 -23.89 -8.24
C PRO A 43 -3.84 -22.71 -7.58
N LYS A 44 -2.78 -22.99 -6.80
CA LYS A 44 -1.97 -21.95 -6.17
C LYS A 44 -1.16 -21.16 -7.20
N GLU A 45 -0.70 -21.86 -8.23
CA GLU A 45 -0.05 -21.23 -9.37
C GLU A 45 -1.01 -20.26 -10.08
N ASN A 46 -2.25 -20.66 -10.31
CA ASN A 46 -3.25 -19.80 -10.92
C ASN A 46 -3.53 -18.55 -10.08
N GLU A 47 -3.60 -18.66 -8.76
CA GLU A 47 -3.74 -17.50 -7.86
C GLU A 47 -2.55 -16.54 -7.99
N PHE A 48 -1.33 -17.08 -8.06
CA PHE A 48 -0.11 -16.30 -8.23
C PHE A 48 -0.08 -15.60 -9.60
N LEU A 49 -0.29 -16.34 -10.69
CA LEU A 49 -0.29 -15.81 -12.05
C LEU A 49 -1.39 -14.77 -12.26
N ALA A 50 -2.59 -14.99 -11.69
CA ALA A 50 -3.67 -14.02 -11.75
C ALA A 50 -3.32 -12.73 -10.99
N SER A 51 -2.64 -12.84 -9.83
CA SER A 51 -2.17 -11.67 -9.07
C SER A 51 -1.10 -10.88 -9.82
N MET A 52 -0.16 -11.58 -10.46
CA MET A 52 0.87 -10.98 -11.30
C MET A 52 0.26 -10.28 -12.51
N LEU A 53 -0.65 -10.93 -13.23
CA LEU A 53 -1.33 -10.33 -14.38
C LEU A 53 -2.18 -9.12 -13.98
N ALA A 54 -2.84 -9.16 -12.82
CA ALA A 54 -3.57 -8.03 -12.27
C ALA A 54 -2.63 -6.85 -11.96
N TRP A 55 -1.43 -7.12 -11.44
CA TRP A 55 -0.40 -6.11 -11.25
C TRP A 55 0.07 -5.49 -12.56
N GLU A 56 0.36 -6.31 -13.57
CA GLU A 56 0.85 -5.83 -14.87
C GLU A 56 -0.18 -4.97 -15.59
N ARG A 57 -1.45 -5.36 -15.54
CA ARG A 57 -2.54 -4.62 -16.19
C ARG A 57 -3.08 -3.46 -15.37
N ALA A 58 -2.71 -3.34 -14.09
CA ALA A 58 -3.20 -2.27 -13.23
C ALA A 58 -2.76 -0.91 -13.81
N PRO A 59 -3.70 0.03 -14.03
CA PRO A 59 -3.36 1.34 -14.54
C PRO A 59 -2.60 2.13 -13.48
N VAL A 60 -1.63 2.93 -13.92
CA VAL A 60 -0.99 3.95 -13.09
C VAL A 60 -1.81 5.22 -13.20
N LEU A 61 -2.40 5.66 -12.09
CA LEU A 61 -3.27 6.83 -12.02
C LEU A 61 -3.00 7.60 -10.72
N PRO A 62 -3.18 8.93 -10.72
CA PRO A 62 -3.25 9.70 -9.47
C PRO A 62 -4.26 9.07 -8.50
N ILE A 63 -3.92 9.00 -7.22
CA ILE A 63 -4.83 8.47 -6.18
C ILE A 63 -6.18 9.20 -6.19
N SER A 64 -6.21 10.51 -6.46
CA SER A 64 -7.47 11.28 -6.60
C SER A 64 -8.46 10.64 -7.56
N GLN A 65 -7.97 10.06 -8.65
CA GLN A 65 -8.77 9.46 -9.72
C GLN A 65 -9.24 8.03 -9.42
N TRP A 66 -8.90 7.50 -8.24
CA TRP A 66 -9.41 6.20 -7.81
C TRP A 66 -10.89 6.31 -7.40
N PHE A 67 -11.30 7.49 -6.94
CA PHE A 67 -12.63 7.80 -6.45
C PHE A 67 -13.62 8.12 -7.59
N LYS A 68 -14.93 7.94 -7.32
CA LYS A 68 -16.01 8.30 -8.25
C LYS A 68 -17.11 9.09 -7.51
N PRO A 69 -17.20 10.42 -7.69
CA PRO A 69 -16.36 11.28 -8.53
C PRO A 69 -14.90 11.38 -8.04
N GLU A 70 -14.00 11.92 -8.87
CA GLU A 70 -12.61 12.19 -8.49
C GLU A 70 -12.55 13.00 -7.18
N LEU A 71 -11.69 12.58 -6.25
CA LEU A 71 -11.55 13.22 -4.95
C LEU A 71 -10.70 14.47 -5.07
N ILE A 72 -11.34 15.63 -4.96
CA ILE A 72 -10.70 16.94 -5.07
C ILE A 72 -10.87 17.68 -3.75
N LEU A 73 -9.74 17.96 -3.10
CA LEU A 73 -9.69 18.73 -1.88
C LEU A 73 -9.59 20.24 -2.15
N PRO A 74 -10.28 21.10 -1.38
CA PRO A 74 -10.05 22.53 -1.42
C PRO A 74 -8.65 22.90 -0.92
N HIS A 75 -8.16 24.07 -1.32
CA HIS A 75 -6.85 24.55 -0.87
C HIS A 75 -6.87 24.80 0.66
N PRO A 76 -5.81 24.42 1.41
CA PRO A 76 -5.78 24.55 2.88
C PRO A 76 -6.06 25.98 3.39
N ASP A 77 -5.51 27.00 2.73
CA ASP A 77 -5.72 28.42 3.08
C ASP A 77 -7.18 28.90 3.01
N MET A 78 -8.07 28.14 2.37
CA MET A 78 -9.50 28.46 2.27
C MET A 78 -10.32 27.90 3.45
N LEU A 79 -9.69 27.10 4.32
CA LEU A 79 -10.34 26.39 5.40
C LEU A 79 -9.94 26.98 6.75
N ASN A 80 -10.88 27.00 7.69
CA ASN A 80 -10.53 27.13 9.10
C ASN A 80 -10.20 25.76 9.72
N ASP A 81 -9.61 25.76 10.91
CA ASP A 81 -9.15 24.55 11.60
C ASP A 81 -10.26 23.49 11.76
N VAL A 82 -11.50 23.92 12.04
CA VAL A 82 -12.64 22.99 12.22
C VAL A 82 -13.04 22.35 10.90
N GLN A 83 -13.07 23.13 9.80
CA GLN A 83 -13.37 22.62 8.47
C GLN A 83 -12.27 21.69 7.97
N LEU A 84 -11.01 22.07 8.19
CA LEU A 84 -9.84 21.30 7.81
C LEU A 84 -9.82 19.95 8.53
N HIS A 85 -9.96 19.96 9.86
CA HIS A 85 -10.02 18.73 10.65
C HIS A 85 -11.12 17.78 10.14
N ARG A 86 -12.32 18.31 9.88
CA ARG A 86 -13.42 17.48 9.38
C ARG A 86 -13.10 16.88 8.01
N LEU A 87 -12.66 17.69 7.05
CA LEU A 87 -12.32 17.22 5.70
C LEU A 87 -11.16 16.23 5.71
N LEU A 88 -10.17 16.44 6.58
CA LEU A 88 -9.05 15.52 6.78
C LEU A 88 -9.56 14.12 7.15
N TRP A 89 -10.42 14.02 8.17
CA TRP A 89 -10.94 12.74 8.63
C TRP A 89 -11.90 12.08 7.64
N GLU A 90 -12.74 12.87 6.96
CA GLU A 90 -13.57 12.37 5.84
C GLU A 90 -12.68 11.74 4.75
N THR A 91 -11.61 12.44 4.37
CA THR A 91 -10.64 11.95 3.37
C THR A 91 -9.93 10.69 3.81
N ILE A 92 -9.49 10.60 5.08
CA ILE A 92 -8.82 9.41 5.62
C ILE A 92 -9.74 8.18 5.54
N VAL A 93 -11.03 8.36 5.82
CA VAL A 93 -12.02 7.27 5.71
C VAL A 93 -12.20 6.85 4.25
N GLU A 94 -12.36 7.80 3.33
CA GLU A 94 -12.46 7.51 1.90
C GLU A 94 -11.22 6.76 1.38
N LEU A 95 -10.02 7.20 1.74
CA LEU A 95 -8.77 6.51 1.42
C LEU A 95 -8.77 5.06 1.91
N TYR A 96 -9.21 4.83 3.14
CA TYR A 96 -9.28 3.49 3.71
C TYR A 96 -10.30 2.59 2.98
N GLU A 97 -11.43 3.14 2.53
CA GLU A 97 -12.42 2.41 1.71
C GLU A 97 -11.83 1.95 0.37
N GLU A 98 -10.93 2.75 -0.22
CA GLU A 98 -10.13 2.39 -1.40
C GLU A 98 -8.86 1.58 -1.04
N ARG A 99 -8.76 1.06 0.19
CA ARG A 99 -7.64 0.24 0.71
C ARG A 99 -6.29 0.97 0.73
N ILE A 100 -6.30 2.27 0.98
CA ILE A 100 -5.10 3.08 1.22
C ILE A 100 -5.00 3.33 2.73
N VAL A 101 -3.89 2.92 3.33
CA VAL A 101 -3.61 3.08 4.77
C VAL A 101 -2.47 4.06 4.93
N LEU A 102 -2.66 5.05 5.80
CA LEU A 102 -1.64 6.04 6.13
C LEU A 102 -0.88 5.59 7.38
N GLU A 103 0.45 5.60 7.31
CA GLU A 103 1.35 5.25 8.40
C GLU A 103 2.24 6.44 8.78
N PHE A 104 2.76 6.42 10.01
CA PHE A 104 3.62 7.47 10.56
C PHE A 104 3.00 8.88 10.49
N THR A 105 1.76 9.04 10.97
CA THR A 105 1.04 10.32 10.85
C THR A 105 1.11 11.19 12.10
N ASP A 106 1.23 10.61 13.28
CA ASP A 106 1.12 11.27 14.59
C ASP A 106 2.09 12.44 14.85
N HIS A 107 3.19 12.55 14.09
CA HIS A 107 4.13 13.66 14.18
C HIS A 107 3.65 14.94 13.50
N LEU A 108 2.65 14.82 12.62
CA LEU A 108 2.07 15.92 11.85
C LEU A 108 0.87 16.50 12.59
N SER A 109 0.69 17.82 12.58
CA SER A 109 -0.60 18.45 12.87
C SER A 109 -1.63 18.13 11.78
N ASP A 110 -2.91 18.39 12.05
CA ASP A 110 -3.96 18.15 11.05
C ASP A 110 -3.74 18.99 9.79
N HIS A 111 -3.27 20.24 9.95
CA HIS A 111 -2.93 21.09 8.82
C HIS A 111 -1.79 20.51 7.97
N GLU A 112 -0.73 20.02 8.60
CA GLU A 112 0.41 19.41 7.89
C GLU A 112 0.00 18.11 7.18
N LEU A 113 -0.76 17.24 7.84
CA LEU A 113 -1.26 16.01 7.22
C LEU A 113 -2.24 16.31 6.07
N TYR A 114 -3.10 17.32 6.21
CA TYR A 114 -3.99 17.75 5.14
C TYR A 114 -3.21 18.28 3.93
N CYS A 115 -2.16 19.07 4.16
CA CYS A 115 -1.27 19.52 3.09
C CYS A 115 -0.56 18.37 2.38
N LEU A 116 -0.10 17.36 3.13
CA LEU A 116 0.50 16.15 2.58
C LEU A 116 -0.50 15.40 1.68
N LEU A 117 -1.75 15.25 2.14
CA LEU A 117 -2.82 14.64 1.34
C LEU A 117 -3.07 15.39 0.04
N TYR A 118 -3.23 16.72 0.14
CA TYR A 118 -3.54 17.59 -0.97
C TYR A 118 -2.42 17.63 -2.03
N ARG A 119 -1.17 17.78 -1.59
CA ARG A 119 -0.02 18.05 -2.48
C ARG A 119 0.65 16.78 -3.00
N ASP A 120 0.79 15.78 -2.13
CA ASP A 120 1.70 14.66 -2.38
C ASP A 120 0.93 13.34 -2.58
N ILE A 121 -0.01 13.01 -1.67
CA ILE A 121 -0.70 11.71 -1.70
C ILE A 121 -1.71 11.65 -2.85
N LEU A 122 -2.70 12.53 -2.87
CA LEU A 122 -3.76 12.48 -3.89
C LEU A 122 -3.22 12.62 -5.34
N PRO A 123 -2.22 13.47 -5.61
CA PRO A 123 -1.62 13.56 -6.94
C PRO A 123 -0.66 12.42 -7.30
N SER A 124 -0.23 11.58 -6.34
CA SER A 124 0.78 10.55 -6.59
C SER A 124 0.29 9.53 -7.61
N PRO A 125 1.06 9.28 -8.69
CA PRO A 125 0.72 8.27 -9.69
C PRO A 125 1.02 6.86 -9.15
N GLU A 126 -0.03 6.14 -8.75
CA GLU A 126 0.09 4.80 -8.18
C GLU A 126 -0.61 3.74 -9.02
N LYS A 127 -0.14 2.49 -8.93
CA LYS A 127 -0.83 1.34 -9.57
C LYS A 127 -2.11 1.02 -8.81
N ARG A 128 -3.27 1.21 -9.44
CA ARG A 128 -4.57 0.84 -8.85
C ARG A 128 -4.84 -0.66 -9.02
N ILE A 129 -4.47 -1.45 -8.02
CA ILE A 129 -4.61 -2.91 -8.05
C ILE A 129 -5.88 -3.35 -7.33
N ASN A 130 -6.83 -3.89 -8.07
CA ASN A 130 -8.12 -4.35 -7.55
C ASN A 130 -8.06 -5.81 -7.08
N LEU A 131 -7.17 -6.10 -6.13
CA LEU A 131 -7.10 -7.40 -5.46
C LEU A 131 -7.65 -7.29 -4.03
N PRO A 132 -8.49 -8.22 -3.54
CA PRO A 132 -9.19 -8.09 -2.25
C PRO A 132 -8.28 -7.93 -1.01
N ARG A 133 -7.01 -8.36 -1.10
CA ARG A 133 -6.04 -8.31 0.01
C ARG A 133 -4.94 -7.29 -0.17
N ASN A 134 -4.98 -6.53 -1.27
CA ASN A 134 -3.95 -5.54 -1.56
C ASN A 134 -4.33 -4.20 -0.92
N TYR A 135 -3.49 -3.75 0.00
CA TYR A 135 -3.56 -2.42 0.58
C TYR A 135 -2.34 -1.61 0.14
N LEU A 136 -2.56 -0.36 -0.22
CA LEU A 136 -1.48 0.60 -0.42
C LEU A 136 -1.13 1.21 0.94
N HIS A 137 0.08 0.94 1.43
CA HIS A 137 0.59 1.56 2.66
C HIS A 137 1.38 2.82 2.27
N TRP A 138 0.89 3.97 2.68
CA TRP A 138 1.55 5.25 2.46
C TRP A 138 2.25 5.70 3.73
N HIS A 139 3.58 5.77 3.72
CA HIS A 139 4.34 6.31 4.82
C HIS A 139 4.35 7.85 4.72
N CYS A 140 3.81 8.54 5.72
CA CYS A 140 3.81 9.99 5.79
C CYS A 140 5.17 10.59 6.23
N LEU A 141 6.23 9.80 6.10
CA LEU A 141 7.60 10.09 6.49
C LEU A 141 8.54 9.26 5.60
N ASP A 142 9.59 9.88 5.07
CA ASP A 142 10.71 9.15 4.50
C ASP A 142 11.77 8.92 5.58
N ILE A 143 11.97 7.67 5.99
CA ILE A 143 12.91 7.28 7.05
C ILE A 143 14.36 7.59 6.63
N ASN A 144 14.68 7.57 5.34
CA ASN A 144 16.05 7.84 4.87
C ASN A 144 16.36 9.34 4.86
N GLU A 145 15.39 10.16 4.46
CA GLU A 145 15.56 11.63 4.42
C GLU A 145 15.33 12.29 5.79
N GLN A 146 14.45 11.70 6.61
CA GLN A 146 14.05 12.23 7.92
C GLN A 146 14.18 11.17 9.03
N PRO A 147 15.36 10.54 9.20
CA PRO A 147 15.56 9.51 10.21
C PRO A 147 15.34 10.04 11.62
N ASP A 148 15.62 11.32 11.87
CA ASP A 148 15.46 11.93 13.19
C ASP A 148 14.01 11.91 13.67
N ILE A 149 13.04 12.13 12.78
CA ILE A 149 11.60 12.10 13.11
C ILE A 149 11.19 10.66 13.43
N TRP A 150 11.65 9.70 12.61
CA TRP A 150 11.37 8.28 12.83
C TRP A 150 11.96 7.80 14.16
N LEU A 151 13.25 8.07 14.39
CA LEU A 151 13.95 7.72 15.61
C LEU A 151 13.27 8.33 16.85
N ARG A 152 12.85 9.60 16.76
CA ARG A 152 12.23 10.31 17.88
C ARG A 152 10.85 9.73 18.23
N TYR A 153 9.99 9.49 17.25
CA TYR A 153 8.56 9.25 17.50
C TYR A 153 8.08 7.82 17.25
N TYR A 154 8.77 7.03 16.42
CA TYR A 154 8.24 5.76 15.90
C TYR A 154 9.15 4.56 16.15
N ALA A 155 10.48 4.76 16.14
CA ALA A 155 11.43 3.68 16.32
C ALA A 155 11.33 3.06 17.71
N THR A 156 11.25 1.73 17.75
CA THR A 156 11.33 0.94 18.97
C THR A 156 12.73 1.02 19.59
N HIS A 157 12.86 0.55 20.83
CA HIS A 157 14.16 0.51 21.49
C HIS A 157 15.18 -0.32 20.72
N ASP A 158 14.77 -1.48 20.21
CA ASP A 158 15.64 -2.42 19.48
C ASP A 158 16.09 -1.82 18.15
N GLU A 159 15.17 -1.26 17.36
CA GLU A 159 15.46 -0.53 16.11
C GLU A 159 16.46 0.62 16.33
N ARG A 160 16.35 1.34 17.45
CA ARG A 160 17.29 2.40 17.82
C ARG A 160 18.68 1.87 18.17
N GLN A 161 18.79 0.68 18.77
CA GLN A 161 20.08 0.04 19.04
C GLN A 161 20.75 -0.44 17.74
N GLU A 162 19.96 -1.02 16.85
CA GLU A 162 20.42 -1.43 15.51
C GLU A 162 20.94 -0.22 14.74
N TRP A 163 20.19 0.88 14.72
CA TRP A 163 20.61 2.13 14.07
C TRP A 163 21.95 2.66 14.63
N GLN A 164 22.14 2.68 15.95
CA GLN A 164 23.41 3.14 16.56
C GLN A 164 24.62 2.27 16.18
N THR A 165 24.38 0.99 15.90
CA THR A 165 25.44 0.06 15.48
C THR A 165 25.94 0.40 14.08
N GLU A 166 25.02 0.78 13.18
CA GLU A 166 25.33 1.13 11.79
C GLU A 166 25.79 2.59 11.63
N PHE A 167 25.21 3.51 12.40
CA PHE A 167 25.46 4.95 12.33
C PHE A 167 25.89 5.49 13.70
N PRO A 168 27.20 5.44 14.03
CA PRO A 168 27.70 5.92 15.31
C PRO A 168 27.49 7.44 15.46
N GLY A 169 26.64 7.83 16.42
CA GLY A 169 26.34 9.24 16.68
C GLY A 169 25.32 9.41 17.81
N PRO A 170 25.10 10.65 18.29
CA PRO A 170 24.04 10.94 19.24
C PRO A 170 22.68 10.72 18.58
N LEU A 171 21.81 9.92 19.21
CA LEU A 171 20.42 9.80 18.78
C LEU A 171 19.56 10.93 19.36
N PRO A 172 18.50 11.37 18.66
CA PRO A 172 17.47 12.21 19.28
C PRO A 172 16.80 11.45 20.42
N ASP A 173 16.37 12.15 21.47
CA ASP A 173 15.59 11.53 22.55
C ASP A 173 14.31 10.90 22.00
N ALA A 174 13.90 9.77 22.58
CA ALA A 174 12.64 9.13 22.24
C ALA A 174 11.49 9.87 22.92
N GLU A 175 10.48 10.27 22.16
CA GLU A 175 9.36 11.09 22.61
C GLU A 175 8.03 10.54 22.08
N ALA A 176 6.95 10.82 22.79
CA ALA A 176 5.61 10.56 22.26
C ALA A 176 5.32 11.55 21.12
N PRO A 177 4.67 11.12 20.03
CA PRO A 177 4.33 12.02 18.95
C PRO A 177 3.32 13.09 19.40
N PRO A 178 3.42 14.33 18.89
CA PRO A 178 2.63 15.48 19.33
C PRO A 178 1.12 15.36 19.06
N CYS A 179 0.72 14.63 18.03
CA CYS A 179 -0.67 14.54 17.58
C CYS A 179 -1.12 13.07 17.50
N PRO A 180 -1.31 12.37 18.62
CA PRO A 180 -1.73 10.97 18.62
C PRO A 180 -3.11 10.82 18.00
N ARG A 181 -3.26 9.89 17.05
CA ARG A 181 -4.52 9.67 16.34
C ARG A 181 -4.79 8.18 16.06
N VAL A 182 -6.06 7.79 16.07
CA VAL A 182 -6.48 6.41 15.82
C VAL A 182 -6.81 6.27 14.34
N MET A 183 -5.82 5.84 13.55
CA MET A 183 -6.01 5.64 12.12
C MET A 183 -6.75 4.34 11.81
N PRO A 184 -7.54 4.30 10.72
CA PRO A 184 -8.02 3.05 10.16
C PRO A 184 -6.84 2.15 9.76
N CYS A 185 -6.84 0.91 10.25
CA CYS A 185 -5.80 -0.07 9.96
C CYS A 185 -6.40 -1.27 9.25
N ARG A 186 -5.61 -1.90 8.36
CA ARG A 186 -5.98 -3.16 7.71
C ARG A 186 -6.46 -4.18 8.76
N PRO A 187 -7.55 -4.94 8.51
CA PRO A 187 -7.97 -6.02 9.38
C PRO A 187 -6.89 -7.11 9.48
N GLN A 188 -6.59 -7.54 10.70
CA GLN A 188 -5.64 -8.61 11.01
C GLN A 188 -6.11 -9.97 10.48
#